data_AF-A0A962G7C1-F1
#
_entry.id   AF-A0A962G7C1-F1
#
_cell.length_a   1.000
_cell.length_b   1.000
_cell.length_c   1.000
_cell.angle_alpha   90.00
_cell.angle_beta   90.00
_cell.angle_gamma   90.00
#
_symmetry.space_group_name_H-M   'P 1'
#
loop_
_entity.id
_entity.type
_entity.pdbx_description
1 polymer ?
#
loop_
_entity_poly.entity_id
_entity_poly.type
_entity_poly.pdbx_seq_one_letter_code
_entity_poly.pdbx_strand_id
1 'polypeptide(L)' 'RLAADVAAAERSDLEILRTDTPTFTALVESRRNRSDDWYLAPAGKIDLCNVPLPVREKKR' A
#
# COMPACT_ATOMS: atom_id res chain seq x y z
N ARG A 1 -2.86 -10.90 -22.09
CA ARG A 1 -2.02 -9.98 -22.88
C ARG A 1 -1.22 -9.14 -21.88
N LEU A 2 0.07 -8.86 -22.10
CA LEU A 2 0.82 -7.98 -21.20
C LEU A 2 0.48 -6.53 -21.48
N ALA A 3 0.62 -5.64 -20.49
CA ALA A 3 0.36 -4.21 -20.69
C ALA A 3 1.27 -3.59 -21.76
N ALA A 4 2.49 -4.12 -21.94
CA ALA A 4 3.40 -3.74 -23.01
C ALA A 4 2.90 -4.13 -24.42
N ASP A 5 2.03 -5.15 -24.51
CA ASP A 5 1.59 -5.75 -25.78
C ASP A 5 0.24 -5.19 -26.30
N VAL A 6 -0.36 -4.23 -25.58
CA VAL A 6 -1.68 -3.66 -25.94
C VAL A 6 -1.58 -2.15 -26.19
N ALA A 7 -2.55 -1.61 -26.93
CA ALA A 7 -2.64 -0.18 -27.17
C ALA A 7 -2.78 0.57 -25.84
N ALA A 8 -2.26 1.81 -25.77
CA ALA A 8 -2.27 2.59 -24.52
C ALA A 8 -3.66 2.72 -23.90
N ALA A 9 -4.71 2.81 -24.71
CA ALA A 9 -6.10 2.90 -24.27
C ALA A 9 -6.63 1.63 -23.59
N GLU A 10 -6.00 0.47 -23.82
CA GLU A 10 -6.36 -0.83 -23.25
C GLU A 10 -5.51 -1.21 -22.03
N ARG A 11 -4.45 -0.45 -21.71
CA ARG A 11 -3.58 -0.75 -20.56
C ARG A 11 -4.30 -0.47 -19.26
N SER A 12 -4.10 -1.34 -18.27
CA SER A 12 -4.50 -1.08 -16.89
C SER A 12 -3.69 0.09 -16.34
N ASP A 13 -4.37 1.18 -15.99
CA ASP A 13 -3.74 2.39 -15.47
C ASP A 13 -3.67 2.32 -13.94
N LEU A 14 -2.62 1.70 -13.42
CA LEU A 14 -2.42 1.47 -11.99
C LEU A 14 -1.42 2.47 -11.40
N GLU A 15 -1.73 2.99 -10.23
CA GLU A 15 -0.84 3.82 -9.42
C GLU A 15 -0.49 3.10 -8.12
N ILE A 16 0.79 3.16 -7.73
CA ILE A 16 1.34 2.48 -6.56
C ILE A 16 1.92 3.53 -5.62
N LEU A 17 1.69 3.38 -4.31
CA LEU A 17 2.32 4.26 -3.33
C LEU A 17 3.84 4.04 -3.30
N ARG A 18 4.62 5.11 -3.45
CA ARG A 18 6.07 5.08 -3.33
C ARG A 18 6.50 4.70 -1.90
N THR A 19 7.33 3.67 -1.79
CA THR A 19 7.76 3.08 -0.52
C THR A 19 8.86 3.88 0.18
N ASP A 20 9.52 4.81 -0.52
CA ASP A 20 10.58 5.68 -0.02
C ASP A 20 10.05 7.03 0.47
N THR A 21 8.78 7.10 0.87
CA THR A 21 8.12 8.33 1.27
C THR A 21 7.68 8.30 2.74
N PRO A 22 7.59 9.48 3.41
CA PRO A 22 7.03 9.56 4.77
C PRO A 22 5.61 8.98 4.88
N THR A 23 4.82 9.05 3.82
CA THR A 23 3.47 8.47 3.77
C THR A 23 3.50 6.95 3.90
N PHE A 24 4.43 6.28 3.24
CA PHE A 24 4.57 4.83 3.37
C PHE A 24 5.07 4.45 4.77
N THR A 25 6.00 5.22 5.35
CA THR A 25 6.42 5.06 6.76
C THR A 25 5.22 5.17 7.72
N ALA A 26 4.37 6.18 7.55
CA ALA A 26 3.17 6.35 8.37
C ALA A 26 2.18 5.18 8.22
N LEU A 27 2.03 4.64 7.02
CA LEU A 27 1.23 3.43 6.79
C LEU A 27 1.80 2.23 7.54
N VAL A 28 3.11 1.99 7.47
CA VAL A 28 3.77 0.89 8.20
C VAL A 28 3.54 1.04 9.70
N GLU A 29 3.71 2.24 10.25
CA GLU A 29 3.52 2.49 11.68
C GLU A 29 2.08 2.30 12.14
N SER A 30 1.10 2.75 11.34
CA SER A 30 -0.33 2.50 11.60
C SER A 30 -0.66 1.00 11.64
N ARG A 31 -0.02 0.20 10.78
CA ARG A 31 -0.23 -1.26 10.76
C ARG A 31 0.50 -1.97 11.89
N ARG A 32 1.72 -1.53 12.22
CA ARG A 32 2.55 -2.03 13.32
C ARG A 32 1.90 -1.79 14.68
N ASN A 33 1.28 -0.63 14.85
CA ASN A 33 0.75 -0.16 16.13
C ASN A 33 -0.72 0.22 15.99
N ARG A 34 -1.60 -0.79 15.87
CA ARG A 34 -3.04 -0.56 15.87
C ARG A 34 -3.48 -0.02 17.22
N SER A 35 -4.34 0.99 17.21
CA SER A 35 -4.66 1.81 18.38
C SER A 35 -6.16 2.00 18.59
N ASP A 36 -6.98 1.06 18.13
CA ASP A 36 -8.42 1.04 18.45
C ASP A 36 -8.69 0.43 19.84
N ASP A 37 -9.92 0.55 20.31
CA ASP A 37 -10.35 0.18 21.68
C ASP A 37 -10.13 -1.30 22.04
N TRP A 38 -9.87 -2.15 21.05
CA TRP A 38 -9.56 -3.57 21.27
C TRP A 38 -8.12 -3.80 21.75
N TYR A 39 -7.18 -2.90 21.40
CA TYR A 39 -5.76 -3.09 21.67
C TYR A 39 -5.33 -2.40 22.98
N LEU A 40 -4.90 -3.20 23.97
CA LEU A 40 -4.40 -2.69 25.26
C LEU A 40 -3.03 -2.00 25.15
N ALA A 41 -2.16 -2.44 24.21
CA ALA A 41 -0.81 -1.92 24.04
C ALA A 41 -0.31 -2.09 22.57
N PRO A 42 0.61 -1.24 22.09
CA PRO A 42 1.16 -1.33 20.74
C PRO A 42 2.09 -2.55 20.58
N ALA A 43 2.00 -3.24 19.43
CA ALA A 43 2.81 -4.42 19.17
C ALA A 43 4.29 -4.09 18.87
N GLY A 44 4.59 -2.90 18.33
CA GLY A 44 5.94 -2.45 18.03
C GLY A 44 6.63 -3.19 16.87
N LYS A 45 6.01 -4.22 16.29
CA LYS A 45 6.55 -5.03 15.20
C LYS A 45 5.46 -5.43 14.21
N ILE A 46 5.86 -5.63 12.97
CA ILE A 46 5.02 -6.18 11.90
C ILE A 46 5.91 -6.97 10.94
N ASP A 47 5.42 -8.10 10.46
CA ASP A 47 6.11 -8.88 9.44
C ASP A 47 6.07 -8.20 8.08
N LEU A 48 7.11 -8.38 7.28
CA LEU A 48 7.24 -7.76 5.95
C LEU A 48 6.01 -8.04 5.07
N CYS A 49 5.57 -9.30 5.01
CA CYS A 49 4.42 -9.71 4.18
C CYS A 49 3.07 -9.20 4.69
N ASN A 50 3.02 -8.66 5.92
CA ASN A 50 1.82 -8.09 6.52
C ASN A 50 1.70 -6.57 6.28
N VAL A 51 2.68 -5.93 5.62
CA VAL A 51 2.61 -4.54 5.19
C VAL A 51 1.97 -4.47 3.80
N PRO A 52 0.73 -3.96 3.66
CA PRO A 52 0.11 -3.84 2.35
C PRO A 52 0.77 -2.72 1.55
N LEU A 53 0.98 -2.93 0.25
CA LEU A 53 1.36 -1.89 -0.70
C LEU A 53 0.09 -1.30 -1.33
N PRO A 54 -0.28 -0.04 -1.06
CA PRO A 54 -1.46 0.56 -1.68
C PRO A 54 -1.32 0.65 -3.20
N VAL A 55 -2.32 0.11 -3.89
CA VAL A 55 -2.46 0.18 -5.34
C VAL A 55 -3.86 0.70 -5.64
N ARG A 56 -3.99 1.56 -6.64
CA ARG A 56 -5.30 2.05 -7.13
C ARG A 56 -5.32 2.12 -8.64
N GLU A 57 -6.52 2.10 -9.21
CA GLU A 57 -6.71 2.56 -10.59
C GLU A 57 -6.63 4.08 -10.65
N LYS A 58 -5.94 4.60 -11.66
CA LYS A 58 -5.87 6.03 -11.94
C LYS A 58 -7.25 6.50 -12.39
N LYS A 59 -7.81 7.48 -11.69
CA LYS A 59 -9.04 8.13 -12.14
C LYS A 59 -8.74 8.93 -13.40
N ARG A 60 -9.49 8.64 -14.47
CA ARG A 60 -9.45 9.36 -15.75
C ARG A 60 -10.02 10.76 -15.63
#